data_AF-A0A1F8G225-F1
#
_entry.id   AF-A0A1F8G225-F1
#
_cell.length_a   1.000
_cell.length_b   1.000
_cell.length_c   1.000
_cell.angle_alpha   90.00
_cell.angle_beta   90.00
_cell.angle_gamma   90.00
#
_symmetry.space_group_name_H-M   'P 1'
#
loop_
_entity.id
_entity.type
_entity.pdbx_description
1 polymer ?
#
loop_
_entity_poly.entity_id
_entity_poly.type
_entity_poly.pdbx_seq_one_letter_code
_entity_poly.pdbx_strand_id
1 'polypeptide(L)'
;MPRQKTPAKEFVWTPKLTYVVGLLVTDGNLSKDGRHITMRSSDKCMLVTFKKCLRLENKIGESYDKGKEKPPSYRVQFCNIQFYKWLIFIGVRPAKTHTISKIKIPEKFL
;
A
#
# COMPACT_ATOMS: atom_id res chain seq x y z
N MET A 1 -1.22 29.15 4.11
CA MET A 1 -0.72 28.58 5.39
C MET A 1 0.27 27.46 5.07
N PRO A 2 1.53 27.52 5.52
CA PRO A 2 2.45 26.40 5.35
C PRO A 2 1.97 25.23 6.22
N ARG A 3 1.67 24.08 5.60
CA ARG A 3 1.29 22.85 6.31
C ARG A 3 2.44 22.43 7.21
N GLN A 4 2.20 22.33 8.51
CA GLN A 4 3.15 21.78 9.48
C GLN A 4 3.67 20.41 8.98
N LYS A 5 5.00 20.24 8.94
CA LYS A 5 5.62 18.97 8.55
C LYS A 5 5.32 17.94 9.63
N THR A 6 4.52 16.93 9.29
CA THR A 6 4.28 15.77 10.17
C THR A 6 5.62 15.09 10.48
N PRO A 7 5.91 14.75 11.76
CA PRO A 7 7.18 14.14 12.15
C PRO A 7 7.40 12.81 11.42
N ALA A 8 8.66 12.51 11.13
CA ALA A 8 9.06 11.22 10.60
C ALA A 8 8.74 10.14 11.63
N LYS A 9 8.11 9.05 11.18
CA LYS A 9 7.78 7.91 12.03
C LYS A 9 8.50 6.69 11.48
N GLU A 10 9.30 6.06 12.32
CA GLU A 10 9.89 4.77 12.02
C GLU A 10 8.86 3.67 12.27
N PHE A 11 8.86 2.66 11.39
CA PHE A 11 8.01 1.48 11.53
C PHE A 11 8.91 0.29 11.81
N VAL A 12 8.57 -0.47 12.86
CA VAL A 12 9.29 -1.69 13.23
C VAL A 12 8.87 -2.82 12.30
N TRP A 13 9.85 -3.50 11.72
CA TRP A 13 9.61 -4.69 10.90
C TRP A 13 8.97 -5.80 11.72
N THR A 14 7.81 -6.26 11.27
CA THR A 14 7.06 -7.38 11.83
C THR A 14 6.56 -8.24 10.68
N PRO A 15 6.26 -9.53 10.87
CA PRO A 15 5.73 -10.37 9.79
C PRO A 15 4.50 -9.78 9.09
N LYS A 16 3.60 -9.14 9.87
CA LYS A 16 2.44 -8.43 9.33
C LYS A 16 2.83 -7.24 8.45
N LEU A 17 3.82 -6.46 8.89
CA LEU A 17 4.32 -5.31 8.12
C LEU A 17 5.06 -5.77 6.86
N THR A 18 5.88 -6.82 6.96
CA THR A 18 6.57 -7.40 5.79
C THR A 18 5.57 -7.89 4.75
N TYR A 19 4.53 -8.62 5.16
CA TYR A 19 3.44 -9.05 4.28
C TYR A 19 2.76 -7.86 3.59
N VAL A 20 2.42 -6.82 4.36
CA VAL A 20 1.81 -5.58 3.84
C VAL A 20 2.72 -4.89 2.84
N VAL A 21 4.01 -4.74 3.14
CA VAL A 21 4.98 -4.12 2.23
C VAL A 21 5.13 -4.95 0.98
N GLY A 22 5.24 -6.29 1.08
CA GLY A 22 5.29 -7.19 -0.08
C GLY A 22 4.12 -7.00 -1.03
N LEU A 23 2.88 -7.03 -0.50
CA LEU A 23 1.68 -6.76 -1.29
C LEU A 23 1.67 -5.36 -1.91
N LEU A 24 2.12 -4.35 -1.15
CA LEU A 24 2.21 -3.00 -1.68
C LEU A 24 3.25 -2.91 -2.80
N VAL A 25 4.33 -3.67 -2.75
CA VAL A 25 5.37 -3.67 -3.78
C VAL A 25 4.86 -4.29 -5.08
N THR A 26 4.12 -5.40 -5.00
CA THR A 26 3.60 -6.10 -6.18
C THR A 26 2.40 -5.37 -6.79
N ASP A 27 1.39 -5.08 -5.98
CA ASP A 27 0.05 -4.71 -6.47
C ASP A 27 -0.46 -3.39 -5.86
N GLY A 28 0.32 -2.76 -5.00
CA GLY A 28 -0.02 -1.49 -4.38
C GLY A 28 0.37 -0.28 -5.23
N ASN A 29 -0.39 0.80 -5.09
CA ASN A 29 -0.12 2.09 -5.73
C ASN A 29 0.01 3.20 -4.68
N LEU A 30 1.01 4.07 -4.89
CA LEU A 30 1.21 5.31 -4.13
C LEU A 30 0.71 6.47 -4.98
N SER A 31 -0.34 7.16 -4.52
CA SER A 31 -0.92 8.29 -5.24
C SER A 31 0.07 9.46 -5.33
N LYS A 32 0.05 10.18 -6.44
CA LYS A 32 0.89 11.37 -6.67
C LYS A 32 0.63 12.50 -5.67
N ASP A 33 -0.50 12.47 -4.97
CA ASP A 33 -0.85 13.45 -3.92
C ASP A 33 -0.02 13.33 -2.62
N GLY A 34 0.83 12.31 -2.51
CA GLY A 34 1.77 12.19 -1.40
C GLY A 34 1.18 11.65 -0.10
N ARG A 35 -0.07 11.15 -0.11
CA ARG A 35 -0.75 10.70 1.12
C ARG A 35 -1.62 9.46 0.96
N HIS A 36 -2.15 9.21 -0.23
CA HIS A 36 -3.01 8.05 -0.45
C HIS A 36 -2.24 6.82 -0.89
N ILE A 37 -2.57 5.70 -0.27
CA ILE A 37 -2.03 4.38 -0.56
C ILE A 37 -3.22 3.53 -0.98
N THR A 38 -3.07 2.82 -2.10
CA THR A 38 -4.11 1.93 -2.62
C THR A 38 -3.53 0.53 -2.77
N MET A 39 -4.27 -0.47 -2.34
CA MET A 39 -4.00 -1.87 -2.60
C MET A 39 -5.15 -2.44 -3.42
N ARG A 40 -4.86 -3.10 -4.56
CA ARG A 40 -5.87 -3.62 -5.49
C ARG A 40 -5.64 -5.10 -5.75
N SER A 41 -6.69 -5.92 -5.67
CA SER A 41 -6.60 -7.34 -6.00
C SER A 41 -7.94 -7.85 -6.52
N SER A 42 -7.93 -8.91 -7.31
CA SER A 42 -9.14 -9.69 -7.64
C SER A 42 -9.55 -10.59 -6.48
N ASP A 43 -8.64 -10.90 -5.55
CA ASP A 43 -8.94 -11.67 -4.34
C ASP A 43 -9.33 -10.75 -3.18
N LYS A 44 -10.60 -10.83 -2.77
CA LYS A 44 -11.16 -10.08 -1.64
C LYS A 44 -10.55 -10.53 -0.30
N CYS A 45 -10.21 -11.81 -0.15
CA CYS A 45 -9.62 -12.36 1.08
C CYS A 45 -8.24 -11.73 1.35
N MET A 46 -7.43 -11.59 0.30
CA MET A 46 -6.15 -10.89 0.38
C MET A 46 -6.29 -9.45 0.91
N LEU A 47 -7.28 -8.70 0.44
CA LEU A 47 -7.55 -7.34 0.93
C LEU A 47 -8.07 -7.31 2.37
N VAL A 48 -8.84 -8.32 2.79
CA VAL A 48 -9.28 -8.46 4.19
C VAL A 48 -8.07 -8.69 5.10
N THR A 49 -7.15 -9.58 4.72
CA THR A 49 -5.92 -9.83 5.46
C THR A 49 -5.02 -8.60 5.52
N PHE A 50 -4.83 -7.91 4.38
CA PHE A 50 -4.10 -6.66 4.31
C PHE A 50 -4.67 -5.60 5.28
N LYS A 51 -5.99 -5.41 5.29
CA LYS A 51 -6.66 -4.51 6.23
C LYS A 51 -6.43 -4.91 7.69
N LYS A 52 -6.55 -6.20 8.01
CA LYS A 52 -6.33 -6.72 9.38
C LYS A 52 -4.90 -6.45 9.84
N CYS A 53 -3.91 -6.63 8.98
CA CYS A 53 -2.49 -6.37 9.29
C CYS A 53 -2.24 -4.90 9.64
N LEU A 54 -2.91 -3.97 8.95
CA LEU A 54 -2.79 -2.53 9.18
C LEU A 54 -3.84 -1.94 10.14
N ARG A 55 -4.76 -2.77 10.65
CA ARG A 55 -5.93 -2.35 11.46
C ARG A 55 -6.76 -1.26 10.77
N LEU A 56 -7.02 -1.42 9.47
CA LEU A 56 -7.78 -0.46 8.67
C LEU A 56 -9.29 -0.76 8.72
N GLU A 57 -10.08 0.29 8.96
CA GLU A 57 -11.55 0.22 8.93
C GLU A 57 -12.14 0.59 7.56
N ASN A 58 -11.31 1.11 6.64
CA ASN A 58 -11.72 1.55 5.31
C ASN A 58 -12.52 0.49 4.54
N LYS A 59 -13.59 0.90 3.86
CA LYS A 59 -14.40 0.00 3.03
C LYS A 59 -13.54 -0.59 1.89
N ILE A 60 -13.78 -1.86 1.56
CA ILE A 60 -13.25 -2.47 0.34
C ILE A 60 -14.18 -2.01 -0.79
N GLY A 61 -13.66 -1.19 -1.69
CA GLY A 61 -14.40 -0.75 -2.87
C GLY A 61 -14.34 -1.82 -3.96
N GLU A 62 -15.44 -1.97 -4.70
CA GLU A 62 -15.54 -2.89 -5.82
C GLU A 62 -15.55 -2.08 -7.12
N SER A 63 -14.92 -2.59 -8.17
CA SER A 63 -14.87 -1.96 -9.47
C SER A 63 -15.20 -3.01 -10.52
N TYR A 64 -16.29 -2.77 -11.23
CA TYR A 64 -16.79 -3.61 -12.31
C TYR A 64 -16.46 -2.95 -13.64
N ASP A 65 -15.85 -3.70 -14.55
CA ASP A 65 -15.72 -3.24 -15.94
C ASP A 65 -17.10 -3.36 -16.60
N LYS A 66 -17.80 -2.23 -16.76
CA LYS A 66 -19.09 -2.18 -17.45
C LYS A 66 -18.90 -2.68 -18.89
N GLY A 67 -19.45 -3.83 -19.22
CA GLY A 67 -19.44 -4.40 -20.57
C GLY A 67 -18.41 -5.53 -20.81
N LYS A 68 -17.72 -6.03 -19.80
CA LYS A 68 -16.91 -7.27 -19.91
C LYS A 68 -17.34 -8.26 -18.82
N GLU A 69 -17.46 -9.54 -19.16
CA GLU A 69 -17.64 -10.66 -18.21
C GLU A 69 -16.36 -10.92 -17.40
N LYS A 70 -15.72 -9.87 -16.90
CA LYS A 70 -14.53 -9.99 -16.07
C LYS A 70 -14.94 -10.01 -14.60
N PRO A 71 -14.25 -10.81 -13.78
CA PRO A 71 -14.47 -10.79 -12.35
C PRO A 71 -14.21 -9.38 -11.79
N PRO A 72 -14.96 -8.95 -10.76
CA PRO A 72 -14.79 -7.64 -10.15
C PRO A 72 -13.37 -7.49 -9.58
N SER A 73 -12.83 -6.28 -9.69
CA SER A 73 -11.59 -5.90 -9.01
C SER A 73 -11.93 -5.20 -7.71
N TYR A 74 -11.22 -5.56 -6.64
CA TYR A 74 -11.40 -4.98 -5.32
C TYR A 74 -10.26 -4.04 -5.00
N ARG A 75 -10.54 -2.97 -4.24
CA ARG A 75 -9.50 -2.03 -3.79
C ARG A 75 -9.73 -1.56 -2.36
N VAL A 76 -8.64 -1.33 -1.64
CA VAL A 76 -8.63 -0.61 -0.38
C VAL A 76 -7.76 0.62 -0.55
N GLN A 77 -8.33 1.80 -0.32
CA GLN A 77 -7.62 3.07 -0.35
C GLN A 77 -7.72 3.74 1.01
N PHE A 78 -6.59 4.23 1.50
CA PHE A 78 -6.49 4.94 2.77
C PHE A 78 -5.46 6.07 2.69
N CYS A 79 -5.61 7.05 3.57
CA CYS A 79 -4.69 8.18 3.69
C CYS A 79 -3.80 7.98 4.92
N ASN A 80 -2.48 7.92 4.73
CA ASN A 80 -1.53 7.93 5.84
C ASN A 80 -0.20 8.54 5.39
N ILE A 81 0.02 9.82 5.74
CA ILE A 81 1.20 10.59 5.30
C ILE A 81 2.50 10.01 5.87
N GLN A 82 2.49 9.59 7.13
CA GLN A 82 3.69 9.03 7.78
C GLN A 82 4.10 7.71 7.14
N PHE A 83 3.13 6.81 6.94
CA PHE A 83 3.37 5.53 6.31
C PHE A 83 3.78 5.70 4.84
N TYR A 84 3.15 6.62 4.11
CA TYR A 84 3.51 6.94 2.73
C TYR A 84 4.98 7.41 2.61
N LYS A 85 5.39 8.35 3.47
CA LYS A 85 6.78 8.83 3.51
C LYS A 85 7.76 7.72 3.90
N TRP A 86 7.40 6.87 4.85
CA TRP A 86 8.21 5.73 5.25
C TRP A 86 8.37 4.72 4.11
N LEU A 87 7.29 4.42 3.36
CA LEU A 87 7.33 3.57 2.17
C LEU A 87 8.30 4.13 1.12
N ILE A 88 8.27 5.45 0.87
CA ILE A 88 9.25 6.10 -0.02
C ILE A 88 10.68 5.96 0.51
N PHE A 89 10.88 6.14 1.82
CA PHE A 89 12.19 6.04 2.46
C PHE A 89 12.81 4.65 2.31
N ILE A 90 12.02 3.58 2.44
CA ILE A 90 12.49 2.20 2.25
C ILE A 90 12.66 1.80 0.78
N GLY A 91 12.21 2.64 -0.17
CA GLY A 91 12.41 2.46 -1.61
C GLY A 91 11.13 2.20 -2.41
N VAL A 92 9.95 2.13 -1.79
CA VAL A 92 8.68 1.96 -2.48
C VAL A 92 8.20 3.31 -3.03
N ARG A 93 8.33 3.52 -4.34
CA ARG A 93 8.01 4.80 -5.00
C ARG A 93 6.67 4.77 -5.76
N PRO A 94 6.04 5.93 -6.02
CA PRO A 94 4.97 6.05 -7.03
C PRO A 94 5.47 5.63 -8.42
N ALA A 95 4.59 5.11 -9.29
CA ALA A 95 4.96 4.60 -10.63
C ALA A 95 5.96 3.41 -10.61
N LYS A 96 5.75 2.51 -9.64
CA LYS A 96 6.56 1.32 -9.31
C LYS A 96 7.07 0.52 -10.51
N THR A 97 6.22 0.31 -11.51
CA THR A 97 6.53 -0.50 -12.70
C THR A 97 7.74 0.03 -13.49
N HIS A 98 8.09 1.31 -13.35
CA HIS A 98 9.22 1.94 -14.04
C HIS A 98 10.37 2.34 -13.11
N THR A 99 10.29 2.08 -11.79
CA THR A 99 11.24 2.66 -10.82
C THR A 99 11.59 1.73 -9.64
N ILE A 100 11.05 0.50 -9.58
CA ILE A 100 11.45 -0.46 -8.54
C ILE A 100 12.94 -0.82 -8.71
N SER A 101 13.75 -0.39 -7.75
CA SER A 101 15.08 -0.93 -7.46
C SER A 101 15.04 -1.72 -6.15
N LYS A 102 16.18 -2.24 -5.69
CA LYS A 102 16.28 -3.01 -4.42
C LYS A 102 15.61 -2.26 -3.27
N ILE A 103 14.70 -2.94 -2.57
CA ILE A 103 14.00 -2.39 -1.40
C ILE A 103 14.84 -2.70 -0.16
N LYS A 104 14.93 -1.74 0.77
CA LYS A 104 15.62 -1.93 2.05
C LYS A 104 14.73 -2.76 2.98
N ILE A 105 14.82 -4.08 2.87
CA ILE A 105 14.17 -5.05 3.77
C ILE A 105 15.26 -5.74 4.58
N PRO A 106 15.09 -5.96 5.90
CA PRO A 106 16.06 -6.74 6.68
C PRO A 106 16.16 -8.17 6.15
N GLU A 107 17.38 -8.70 6.05
CA GLU A 107 17.66 -10.06 5.53
C GLU A 107 16.91 -11.16 6.28
N LYS A 108 16.56 -10.93 7.55
CA LYS A 108 15.79 -11.88 8.38
C LYS A 108 14.38 -12.18 7.83
N PHE A 109 13.91 -11.41 6.86
CA PHE A 109 12.59 -11.55 6.23
C PHE A 109 12.66 -11.76 4.71
N LEU A 110 13.87 -11.96 4.17
CA LEU A 110 14.11 -12.30 2.77
C LEU A 110 14.01 -13.80 2.52
#